data_AF-A0A0F7VYM1-F1
#
_entry.id   AF-A0A0F7VYM1-F1
#
_cell.length_a   1.000
_cell.length_b   1.000
_cell.length_c   1.000
_cell.angle_alpha   90.00
_cell.angle_beta   90.00
_cell.angle_gamma   90.00
#
_symmetry.space_group_name_H-M   'P 1'
#
loop_
_entity.id
_entity.type
_entity.pdbx_description
1 polymer ?
#
loop_
_entity_poly.entity_id
_entity_poly.type
_entity_poly.pdbx_seq_one_letter_code
_entity_poly.pdbx_strand_id
1 'polypeptide(L)'
;MAATNQPPPMRELFGDHPPLNWGKWGPDDELGCLNYLGAEQVLQGVRHIRKGQVFTLQIHMGHPEPPGDPVWPGREAAHRENVLDESHWERGEAPEFPGGLHYADDVAKIFLQGSTQYDALGHVWYDGKVWNGYDARHTVGGMERASVLPIAEKGVVGRGVLIDMARHRGKTCLDKGETFDHRDLLEAAAAQGTAIQQRDILLVRTGWIPSWYRTTPEEFYDGFNEPGLTYSRELVEWFRDMEIPNLITDTIANEVTYDPKSGVALPLHCALMRNLGVALTEMAWLDDLAAACADDGEWTFLYAAAPLKVVKGTGAPVNPIVIR
;
A
#
# COMPACT_ATOMS: atom_id res chain seq x y z
N MET A 1 24.94 13.48 -31.21
CA MET A 1 25.06 12.79 -29.92
C MET A 1 23.86 13.20 -29.10
N ALA A 2 22.84 12.34 -29.01
CA ALA A 2 21.71 12.60 -28.12
C ALA A 2 22.28 12.60 -26.69
N ALA A 3 22.13 13.69 -25.96
CA ALA A 3 22.40 13.68 -24.54
C ALA A 3 21.51 12.59 -23.94
N THR A 4 22.10 11.51 -23.47
CA THR A 4 21.42 10.52 -22.63
C THR A 4 21.01 11.28 -21.38
N ASN A 5 19.78 11.77 -21.35
CA ASN A 5 19.24 12.53 -20.22
C ASN A 5 19.02 11.50 -19.08
N GLN A 6 20.10 11.19 -18.34
CA GLN A 6 20.02 10.32 -17.19
C GLN A 6 19.13 10.99 -16.13
N PRO A 7 18.21 10.24 -15.48
CA PRO A 7 17.44 10.77 -14.37
C PRO A 7 18.36 11.35 -13.29
N PRO A 8 18.02 12.51 -12.70
CA PRO A 8 18.84 13.10 -11.64
C PRO A 8 18.80 12.21 -10.37
N PRO A 9 19.81 12.30 -9.49
CA PRO A 9 19.73 11.70 -8.16
C PRO A 9 18.53 12.23 -7.36
N MET A 10 17.92 11.40 -6.51
CA MET A 10 16.80 11.78 -5.63
C MET A 10 17.08 13.07 -4.83
N ARG A 11 18.32 13.23 -4.31
CA ARG A 11 18.75 14.44 -3.61
C ARG A 11 18.60 15.71 -4.46
N GLU A 12 18.97 15.63 -5.73
CA GLU A 12 18.88 16.77 -6.65
C GLU A 12 17.42 17.07 -6.99
N LEU A 13 16.59 16.03 -7.21
CA LEU A 13 15.16 16.18 -7.47
C LEU A 13 14.41 16.87 -6.31
N PHE A 14 14.76 16.54 -5.06
CA PHE A 14 14.11 17.10 -3.88
C PHE A 14 14.70 18.45 -3.40
N GLY A 15 15.92 18.77 -3.84
CA GLY A 15 16.66 19.95 -3.43
C GLY A 15 17.21 19.88 -2.00
N ASP A 16 17.82 20.97 -1.53
CA ASP A 16 18.55 21.02 -0.26
C ASP A 16 17.66 20.99 0.99
N HIS A 17 16.38 21.36 0.82
CA HIS A 17 15.42 21.51 1.92
C HIS A 17 14.09 20.82 1.61
N PRO A 18 14.09 19.48 1.44
CA PRO A 18 12.85 18.74 1.27
C PRO A 18 11.95 18.89 2.51
N PRO A 19 10.62 18.80 2.37
CA PRO A 19 9.75 18.60 3.52
C PRO A 19 10.15 17.33 4.28
N LEU A 20 10.38 17.44 5.59
CA LEU A 20 10.76 16.33 6.47
C LEU A 20 9.93 16.37 7.76
N ASN A 21 9.61 15.20 8.30
CA ASN A 21 9.05 15.03 9.65
C ASN A 21 10.03 14.37 10.64
N TRP A 22 11.30 14.24 10.28
CA TRP A 22 12.30 13.61 11.14
C TRP A 22 12.43 14.34 12.49
N GLY A 23 12.46 13.56 13.57
CA GLY A 23 12.50 14.03 14.94
C GLY A 23 11.16 14.54 15.48
N LYS A 24 10.09 14.64 14.67
CA LYS A 24 8.79 15.19 15.08
C LYS A 24 8.18 14.42 16.27
N TRP A 25 8.33 13.10 16.30
CA TRP A 25 7.84 12.23 17.38
C TRP A 25 8.95 11.66 18.25
N GLY A 26 10.14 12.27 18.21
CA GLY A 26 11.32 11.82 18.94
C GLY A 26 12.34 11.08 18.07
N PRO A 27 13.57 10.91 18.57
CA PRO A 27 14.68 10.33 17.81
C PRO A 27 14.57 8.82 17.58
N ASP A 28 13.76 8.13 18.39
CA ASP A 28 13.56 6.68 18.34
C ASP A 28 12.22 6.30 17.68
N ASP A 29 11.55 7.24 17.00
CA ASP A 29 10.28 6.96 16.32
C ASP A 29 10.46 6.00 15.14
N GLU A 30 9.53 5.04 15.03
CA GLU A 30 9.44 4.07 13.94
C GLU A 30 8.01 4.01 13.33
N LEU A 31 7.13 4.95 13.71
CA LEU A 31 5.71 4.94 13.31
C LEU A 31 5.35 6.08 12.35
N GLY A 32 6.14 7.15 12.29
CA GLY A 32 5.89 8.27 11.39
C GLY A 32 4.52 8.90 11.57
N CYS A 33 3.86 9.23 10.47
CA CYS A 33 2.55 9.86 10.47
C CYS A 33 1.46 8.97 11.10
N LEU A 34 1.67 7.67 11.30
CA LEU A 34 0.72 6.86 12.07
C LEU A 34 0.58 7.36 13.52
N ASN A 35 1.54 8.11 14.05
CA ASN A 35 1.40 8.78 15.35
C ASN A 35 0.22 9.77 15.42
N TYR A 36 -0.32 10.26 14.29
CA TYR A 36 -1.55 11.04 14.27
C TYR A 36 -2.80 10.22 14.53
N LEU A 37 -2.74 8.89 14.38
CA LEU A 37 -3.86 7.99 14.64
C LEU A 37 -3.86 7.60 16.13
N GLY A 38 -4.64 8.36 16.91
CA GLY A 38 -4.95 8.08 18.31
C GLY A 38 -6.42 7.73 18.54
N ALA A 39 -6.83 7.67 19.81
CA ALA A 39 -8.20 7.32 20.18
C ALA A 39 -9.25 8.27 19.56
N GLU A 40 -8.91 9.55 19.40
CA GLU A 40 -9.80 10.51 18.73
C GLU A 40 -10.07 10.11 17.28
N GLN A 41 -9.03 9.80 16.49
CA GLN A 41 -9.16 9.42 15.09
C GLN A 41 -9.89 8.08 14.92
N VAL A 42 -9.70 7.13 15.85
CA VAL A 42 -10.51 5.90 15.91
C VAL A 42 -11.99 6.24 16.08
N LEU A 43 -12.33 7.08 17.07
CA LEU A 43 -13.71 7.47 17.32
C LEU A 43 -14.30 8.31 16.18
N GLN A 44 -13.48 9.10 15.47
CA GLN A 44 -13.89 9.78 14.25
C GLN A 44 -14.28 8.75 13.18
N GLY A 45 -13.47 7.73 12.92
CA GLY A 45 -13.82 6.65 11.99
C GLY A 45 -15.10 5.90 12.39
N VAL A 46 -15.27 5.58 13.67
CA VAL A 46 -16.49 4.91 14.20
C VAL A 46 -17.76 5.71 13.89
N ARG A 47 -17.68 7.05 13.92
CA ARG A 47 -18.81 7.91 13.55
C ARG A 47 -19.22 7.83 12.09
N HIS A 48 -18.46 7.16 11.23
CA HIS A 48 -18.83 6.92 9.82
C HIS A 48 -19.49 5.56 9.59
N ILE A 49 -19.62 4.72 10.62
CA ILE A 49 -20.40 3.48 10.51
C ILE A 49 -21.90 3.83 10.55
N ARG A 50 -22.62 3.43 9.50
CA ARG A 50 -24.05 3.63 9.29
C ARG A 50 -24.79 2.33 9.01
N LYS A 51 -24.23 1.48 8.15
CA LYS A 51 -24.90 0.27 7.66
C LYS A 51 -24.35 -1.02 8.26
N GLY A 52 -23.17 -0.98 8.87
CA GLY A 52 -22.43 -2.16 9.32
C GLY A 52 -21.91 -3.02 8.16
N GLN A 53 -21.79 -2.46 6.95
CA GLN A 53 -21.29 -3.21 5.80
C GLN A 53 -19.78 -3.35 5.92
N VAL A 54 -19.28 -4.58 5.78
CA VAL A 54 -17.87 -4.92 5.94
C VAL A 54 -17.27 -5.27 4.59
N PHE A 55 -16.12 -4.67 4.29
CA PHE A 55 -15.33 -4.94 3.09
C PHE A 55 -13.90 -5.31 3.51
N THR A 56 -13.38 -6.40 2.97
CA THR A 56 -11.96 -6.75 3.06
C THR A 56 -11.25 -6.25 1.82
N LEU A 57 -10.08 -5.63 1.99
CA LEU A 57 -9.38 -4.98 0.89
C LEU A 57 -8.14 -5.75 0.42
N GLN A 58 -7.95 -6.99 0.85
CA GLN A 58 -6.85 -7.81 0.37
C GLN A 58 -7.17 -8.51 -0.95
N ILE A 59 -6.25 -8.47 -1.91
CA ILE A 59 -6.26 -9.39 -3.05
C ILE A 59 -5.94 -10.81 -2.62
N HIS A 60 -6.50 -11.78 -3.32
CA HIS A 60 -6.15 -13.18 -3.09
C HIS A 60 -4.66 -13.44 -3.30
N MET A 61 -4.16 -14.48 -2.62
CA MET A 61 -2.77 -14.94 -2.68
C MET A 61 -2.71 -16.41 -3.10
N GLY A 62 -1.67 -16.78 -3.82
CA GLY A 62 -1.36 -18.16 -4.17
C GLY A 62 -2.22 -18.69 -5.31
N HIS A 63 -2.61 -17.85 -6.27
CA HIS A 63 -3.30 -18.33 -7.47
C HIS A 63 -2.38 -19.22 -8.32
N PRO A 64 -2.69 -20.53 -8.47
CA PRO A 64 -1.80 -21.45 -9.16
C PRO A 64 -1.89 -21.34 -10.70
N GLU A 65 -2.99 -20.80 -11.21
CA GLU A 65 -3.27 -20.67 -12.62
C GLU A 65 -3.09 -19.21 -13.08
N PRO A 66 -2.74 -18.98 -14.36
CA PRO A 66 -2.70 -17.64 -14.93
C PRO A 66 -4.00 -16.83 -14.70
N PRO A 67 -3.91 -15.51 -14.47
CA PRO A 67 -2.68 -14.72 -14.50
C PRO A 67 -1.79 -14.90 -13.26
N GLY A 68 -2.26 -15.57 -12.20
CA GLY A 68 -1.55 -15.70 -10.93
C GLY A 68 -1.70 -14.45 -10.05
N ASP A 69 -0.77 -14.27 -9.11
CA ASP A 69 -0.74 -13.08 -8.26
C ASP A 69 -0.02 -11.93 -8.98
N PRO A 70 -0.57 -10.70 -8.98
CA PRO A 70 0.17 -9.54 -9.46
C PRO A 70 1.35 -9.28 -8.52
N VAL A 71 2.51 -8.91 -9.06
CA VAL A 71 3.69 -8.56 -8.26
C VAL A 71 4.55 -7.54 -8.99
N TRP A 72 5.35 -6.78 -8.25
CA TRP A 72 6.34 -5.89 -8.87
C TRP A 72 7.31 -6.69 -9.77
N PRO A 73 7.66 -6.20 -10.98
CA PRO A 73 8.61 -6.87 -11.86
C PRO A 73 9.91 -7.29 -11.16
N GLY A 74 10.19 -8.59 -11.15
CA GLY A 74 11.35 -9.19 -10.48
C GLY A 74 11.06 -9.86 -9.13
N ARG A 75 9.84 -9.75 -8.60
CA ARG A 75 9.34 -10.59 -7.50
C ARG A 75 8.67 -11.86 -8.05
N GLU A 76 8.51 -12.87 -7.20
CA GLU A 76 7.78 -14.10 -7.50
C GLU A 76 6.40 -14.06 -6.83
N ALA A 77 5.39 -14.64 -7.47
CA ALA A 77 4.07 -14.86 -6.87
C ALA A 77 4.17 -15.77 -5.63
N ALA A 78 3.14 -15.74 -4.77
CA ALA A 78 3.10 -16.63 -3.62
C ALA A 78 3.03 -18.09 -4.07
N HIS A 79 3.90 -18.94 -3.51
CA HIS A 79 3.86 -20.38 -3.74
C HIS A 79 3.39 -21.08 -2.47
N ARG A 80 2.23 -21.73 -2.54
CA ARG A 80 1.62 -22.47 -1.43
C ARG A 80 1.47 -23.94 -1.80
N GLU A 81 1.83 -24.83 -0.89
CA GLU A 81 1.73 -26.29 -1.06
C GLU A 81 1.19 -26.96 0.21
N ASN A 82 0.41 -28.03 0.06
CA ASN A 82 0.07 -28.90 1.17
C ASN A 82 1.32 -29.69 1.57
N VAL A 83 1.66 -29.67 2.86
CA VAL A 83 2.69 -30.54 3.44
C VAL A 83 2.08 -31.87 3.90
N LEU A 84 0.81 -31.83 4.30
CA LEU A 84 0.02 -33.00 4.65
C LEU A 84 -1.43 -32.78 4.26
N ASP A 85 -2.09 -33.82 3.77
CA ASP A 85 -3.51 -33.84 3.45
C ASP A 85 -4.04 -35.29 3.41
N GLU A 86 -5.32 -35.46 3.12
CA GLU A 86 -6.00 -36.76 3.10
C GLU A 86 -5.28 -37.82 2.26
N SER A 87 -4.68 -37.42 1.14
CA SER A 87 -4.02 -38.34 0.22
C SER A 87 -2.84 -39.08 0.89
N HIS A 88 -2.28 -38.52 1.95
CA HIS A 88 -1.21 -39.15 2.72
C HIS A 88 -1.75 -40.31 3.59
N TRP A 89 -2.95 -40.19 4.17
CA TRP A 89 -3.59 -41.32 4.87
C TRP A 89 -4.04 -42.40 3.89
N GLU A 90 -4.59 -42.00 2.73
CA GLU A 90 -4.95 -42.96 1.67
C GLU A 90 -3.76 -43.81 1.20
N ARG A 91 -2.55 -43.23 1.19
CA ARG A 91 -1.29 -43.93 0.87
C ARG A 91 -0.64 -44.63 2.07
N GLY A 92 -1.16 -44.46 3.28
CA GLY A 92 -0.55 -44.99 4.51
C GLY A 92 0.78 -44.31 4.89
N GLU A 93 0.97 -43.06 4.49
CA GLU A 93 2.18 -42.24 4.68
C GLU A 93 2.03 -41.21 5.82
N ALA A 94 0.82 -41.00 6.34
CA ALA A 94 0.53 -40.04 7.41
C ALA A 94 0.59 -40.67 8.82
N PRO A 95 0.74 -39.85 9.89
CA PRO A 95 0.68 -40.37 11.25
C PRO A 95 -0.72 -40.89 11.62
N GLU A 96 -0.78 -42.03 12.31
CA GLU A 96 -2.02 -42.54 12.90
C GLU A 96 -2.29 -41.88 14.26
N PHE A 97 -3.41 -41.17 14.37
CA PHE A 97 -3.83 -40.55 15.62
C PHE A 97 -4.89 -41.40 16.33
N PRO A 98 -4.81 -41.53 17.67
CA PRO A 98 -5.89 -42.15 18.45
C PRO A 98 -7.24 -41.52 18.13
N GLY A 99 -8.23 -42.36 17.77
CA GLY A 99 -9.57 -41.90 17.42
C GLY A 99 -9.78 -41.55 15.93
N GLY A 100 -8.77 -41.72 15.07
CA GLY A 100 -8.91 -41.56 13.62
C GLY A 100 -8.91 -40.11 13.12
N LEU A 101 -8.20 -39.21 13.81
CA LEU A 101 -8.03 -37.82 13.38
C LEU A 101 -7.18 -37.75 12.11
N HIS A 102 -7.69 -37.07 11.08
CA HIS A 102 -6.92 -36.58 9.94
C HIS A 102 -6.86 -35.04 9.99
N TYR A 103 -5.84 -34.44 9.39
CA TYR A 103 -5.69 -32.99 9.27
C TYR A 103 -4.97 -32.62 7.98
N ALA A 104 -5.07 -31.35 7.58
CA ALA A 104 -4.32 -30.83 6.46
C ALA A 104 -3.53 -29.61 6.91
N ASP A 105 -2.25 -29.57 6.56
CA ASP A 105 -1.34 -28.46 6.82
C ASP A 105 -0.67 -28.05 5.52
N ASP A 106 -0.45 -26.76 5.35
CA ASP A 106 0.22 -26.16 4.21
C ASP A 106 1.40 -25.28 4.62
N VAL A 107 2.25 -24.98 3.64
CA VAL A 107 3.34 -24.01 3.76
C VAL A 107 3.28 -23.07 2.57
N ALA A 108 3.68 -21.81 2.78
CA ALA A 108 3.80 -20.83 1.72
C ALA A 108 5.15 -20.12 1.75
N LYS A 109 5.75 -19.94 0.58
CA LYS A 109 6.87 -19.02 0.34
C LYS A 109 6.31 -17.77 -0.33
N ILE A 110 6.49 -16.63 0.32
CA ILE A 110 5.93 -15.34 -0.12
C ILE A 110 6.99 -14.25 -0.10
N PHE A 111 6.92 -13.33 -1.06
CA PHE A 111 7.46 -11.99 -0.83
C PHE A 111 6.55 -11.28 0.17
N LEU A 112 7.13 -10.64 1.19
CA LEU A 112 6.36 -9.83 2.13
C LEU A 112 5.72 -8.60 1.45
N GLN A 113 6.23 -8.26 0.27
CA GLN A 113 5.73 -7.25 -0.65
C GLN A 113 5.10 -7.90 -1.91
N GLY A 114 4.40 -9.03 -1.74
CA GLY A 114 3.85 -9.85 -2.83
C GLY A 114 2.33 -9.91 -2.89
N SER A 115 1.63 -9.07 -2.13
CA SER A 115 0.17 -9.01 -2.06
C SER A 115 -0.25 -7.65 -1.46
N THR A 116 -1.52 -7.47 -1.11
CA THR A 116 -1.93 -6.33 -0.29
C THR A 116 -1.09 -6.28 0.98
N GLN A 117 -0.36 -5.19 1.15
CA GLN A 117 0.77 -5.11 2.08
C GLN A 117 0.84 -3.75 2.76
N TYR A 118 1.50 -3.70 3.91
CA TYR A 118 2.12 -2.47 4.40
C TYR A 118 3.61 -2.51 4.13
N ASP A 119 4.13 -1.38 3.66
CA ASP A 119 5.56 -1.15 3.60
C ASP A 119 6.06 -0.60 4.93
N ALA A 120 7.19 -1.15 5.39
CA ALA A 120 7.89 -0.58 6.52
C ALA A 120 8.45 0.79 6.14
N LEU A 121 8.51 1.75 7.07
CA LEU A 121 9.03 3.09 6.76
C LEU A 121 10.52 3.08 6.33
N GLY A 122 11.24 1.98 6.57
CA GLY A 122 12.59 1.73 6.07
C GLY A 122 12.68 1.07 4.69
N HIS A 123 11.56 0.72 4.04
CA HIS A 123 11.52 -0.13 2.83
C HIS A 123 12.29 0.46 1.64
N VAL A 124 12.09 1.76 1.35
CA VAL A 124 12.68 2.48 0.23
C VAL A 124 13.38 3.74 0.73
N TRP A 125 14.59 4.02 0.24
CA TRP A 125 15.39 5.13 0.73
C TRP A 125 16.36 5.70 -0.31
N TYR A 126 16.92 6.86 0.02
CA TYR A 126 18.03 7.49 -0.70
C TYR A 126 19.06 8.07 0.27
N ASP A 127 20.26 8.36 -0.23
CA ASP A 127 21.38 8.94 0.54
C ASP A 127 21.80 8.16 1.78
N GLY A 128 21.61 6.84 1.78
CA GLY A 128 22.01 5.98 2.90
C GLY A 128 21.26 6.28 4.21
N LYS A 129 20.09 6.91 4.14
CA LYS A 129 19.25 7.19 5.32
C LYS A 129 17.81 6.76 5.07
N VAL A 130 17.25 6.01 6.01
CA VAL A 130 15.85 5.59 6.01
C VAL A 130 15.01 6.56 6.85
N TRP A 131 13.75 6.21 7.15
CA TRP A 131 12.87 6.98 8.05
C TRP A 131 13.59 7.47 9.31
N ASN A 132 13.21 8.67 9.75
CA ASN A 132 13.75 9.37 10.92
C ASN A 132 15.27 9.64 10.90
N GLY A 133 15.92 9.46 9.75
CA GLY A 133 17.36 9.66 9.61
C GLY A 133 18.22 8.51 10.12
N TYR A 134 17.63 7.33 10.39
CA TYR A 134 18.43 6.15 10.70
C TYR A 134 19.33 5.79 9.52
N ASP A 135 20.50 5.23 9.86
CA ASP A 135 21.43 4.78 8.84
C ASP A 135 20.89 3.57 8.07
N ALA A 136 20.98 3.59 6.73
CA ALA A 136 20.51 2.49 5.89
C ALA A 136 21.24 1.18 6.18
N ARG A 137 22.38 1.20 6.87
CA ARG A 137 23.05 -0.02 7.37
C ARG A 137 22.19 -0.85 8.32
N HIS A 138 21.17 -0.26 8.95
CA HIS A 138 20.18 -1.01 9.74
C HIS A 138 19.28 -1.95 8.91
N THR A 139 19.47 -2.01 7.59
CA THR A 139 18.75 -2.96 6.71
C THR A 139 19.55 -4.24 6.42
N VAL A 140 20.82 -4.31 6.82
CA VAL A 140 21.71 -5.43 6.49
C VAL A 140 21.33 -6.67 7.31
N GLY A 141 20.83 -7.72 6.64
CA GLY A 141 20.41 -8.97 7.28
C GLY A 141 19.06 -8.91 7.98
N GLY A 142 18.34 -7.79 7.85
CA GLY A 142 17.04 -7.53 8.48
C GLY A 142 16.90 -6.04 8.82
N MET A 143 15.67 -5.55 8.90
CA MET A 143 15.37 -4.15 9.19
C MET A 143 15.33 -3.90 10.71
N GLU A 144 16.42 -3.44 11.30
CA GLU A 144 16.54 -3.22 12.76
C GLU A 144 15.83 -1.96 13.28
N ARG A 145 15.56 -1.03 12.36
CA ARG A 145 14.90 0.24 12.60
C ARG A 145 13.94 0.52 11.46
N ALA A 146 12.83 1.17 11.78
CA ALA A 146 11.74 1.48 10.87
C ALA A 146 11.22 0.22 10.15
N SER A 147 11.16 -0.91 10.87
CA SER A 147 10.62 -2.18 10.36
C SER A 147 9.09 -2.18 10.34
N VAL A 148 8.47 -3.22 9.79
CA VAL A 148 7.01 -3.35 9.80
C VAL A 148 6.43 -3.66 11.19
N LEU A 149 7.24 -4.21 12.10
CA LEU A 149 6.75 -4.69 13.40
C LEU A 149 6.11 -3.57 14.26
N PRO A 150 6.70 -2.37 14.41
CA PRO A 150 6.04 -1.25 15.08
C PRO A 150 4.66 -0.92 14.50
N ILE A 151 4.50 -0.92 13.17
CA ILE A 151 3.22 -0.71 12.49
C ILE A 151 2.23 -1.82 12.86
N ALA A 152 2.68 -3.08 12.81
CA ALA A 152 1.88 -4.25 13.16
C ALA A 152 1.44 -4.29 14.64
N GLU A 153 2.26 -3.77 15.55
CA GLU A 153 1.93 -3.68 16.98
C GLU A 153 1.00 -2.52 17.31
N LYS A 154 1.15 -1.39 16.61
CA LYS A 154 0.26 -0.24 16.76
C LYS A 154 -1.12 -0.50 16.16
N GLY A 155 -1.16 -1.11 14.98
CA GLY A 155 -2.35 -1.13 14.12
C GLY A 155 -2.62 0.24 13.47
N VAL A 156 -3.46 0.23 12.45
CA VAL A 156 -3.86 1.40 11.67
C VAL A 156 -5.38 1.49 11.67
N VAL A 157 -5.92 2.39 12.48
CA VAL A 157 -7.36 2.55 12.65
C VAL A 157 -7.73 4.03 12.66
N GLY A 158 -8.71 4.41 11.86
CA GLY A 158 -9.13 5.80 11.74
C GLY A 158 -10.23 6.02 10.71
N ARG A 159 -10.54 7.29 10.43
CA ARG A 159 -11.44 7.65 9.33
C ARG A 159 -10.73 7.39 7.99
N GLY A 160 -11.31 6.53 7.17
CA GLY A 160 -10.93 6.32 5.79
C GLY A 160 -11.78 7.16 4.85
N VAL A 161 -11.16 7.64 3.77
CA VAL A 161 -11.85 8.27 2.64
C VAL A 161 -11.39 7.62 1.34
N LEU A 162 -12.33 7.20 0.51
CA LEU A 162 -12.06 6.66 -0.83
C LEU A 162 -12.21 7.77 -1.87
N ILE A 163 -11.17 8.01 -2.65
CA ILE A 163 -11.17 8.85 -3.85
C ILE A 163 -11.04 7.95 -5.08
N ASP A 164 -12.11 7.85 -5.88
CA ASP A 164 -12.14 7.05 -7.08
C ASP A 164 -11.73 7.87 -8.30
N MET A 165 -10.43 7.91 -8.55
CA MET A 165 -9.85 8.64 -9.68
C MET A 165 -10.26 8.03 -11.02
N ALA A 166 -10.36 6.70 -11.12
CA ALA A 166 -10.81 6.07 -12.36
C ALA A 166 -12.23 6.51 -12.73
N ARG A 167 -13.19 6.45 -11.79
CA ARG A 167 -14.57 6.90 -12.03
C ARG A 167 -14.62 8.41 -12.28
N HIS A 168 -13.84 9.21 -11.56
CA HIS A 168 -13.75 10.65 -11.78
C HIS A 168 -13.26 11.00 -13.20
N ARG A 169 -12.33 10.21 -13.76
CA ARG A 169 -11.87 10.32 -15.15
C ARG A 169 -12.79 9.65 -16.17
N GLY A 170 -13.92 9.07 -15.76
CA GLY A 170 -14.85 8.37 -16.65
C GLY A 170 -14.33 7.03 -17.16
N LYS A 171 -13.41 6.38 -16.42
CA LYS A 171 -12.73 5.14 -16.79
C LYS A 171 -13.00 4.03 -15.77
N THR A 172 -12.81 2.78 -16.19
CA THR A 172 -12.77 1.62 -15.29
C THR A 172 -11.39 1.41 -14.68
N CYS A 173 -10.35 1.75 -15.45
CA CYS A 173 -8.93 1.75 -15.10
C CYS A 173 -8.26 2.96 -15.75
N LEU A 174 -7.37 3.65 -15.04
CA LEU A 174 -6.53 4.70 -15.61
C LEU A 174 -5.51 4.11 -16.59
N ASP A 175 -5.04 4.93 -17.54
CA ASP A 175 -4.08 4.51 -18.55
C ASP A 175 -2.67 4.36 -17.95
N LYS A 176 -1.81 3.57 -18.60
CA LYS A 176 -0.41 3.41 -18.19
C LYS A 176 0.29 4.78 -18.13
N GLY A 177 0.92 5.09 -16.99
CA GLY A 177 1.60 6.36 -16.76
C GLY A 177 0.68 7.58 -16.65
N GLU A 178 -0.65 7.39 -16.55
CA GLU A 178 -1.58 8.49 -16.33
C GLU A 178 -1.34 9.12 -14.95
N THR A 179 -1.14 10.43 -14.94
CA THR A 179 -0.73 11.18 -13.75
C THR A 179 -1.88 11.97 -13.15
N PHE A 180 -1.84 12.12 -11.82
CA PHE A 180 -2.69 13.04 -11.09
C PHE A 180 -1.94 13.59 -9.86
N ASP A 181 -2.42 14.68 -9.28
CA ASP A 181 -1.89 15.24 -8.03
C ASP A 181 -2.99 15.58 -7.01
N HIS A 182 -2.62 16.25 -5.91
CA HIS A 182 -3.56 16.62 -4.84
C HIS A 182 -4.72 17.48 -5.33
N ARG A 183 -4.54 18.29 -6.39
CA ARG A 183 -5.62 19.12 -6.95
C ARG A 183 -6.67 18.25 -7.61
N ASP A 184 -6.24 17.23 -8.36
CA ASP A 184 -7.15 16.24 -8.95
C ASP A 184 -7.86 15.42 -7.86
N LEU A 185 -7.16 15.05 -6.78
CA LEU A 185 -7.77 14.37 -5.64
C LEU A 185 -8.87 15.23 -4.98
N LEU A 186 -8.61 16.52 -4.80
CA LEU A 186 -9.57 17.46 -4.23
C LEU A 186 -10.77 17.69 -5.17
N GLU A 187 -10.54 17.75 -6.47
CA GLU A 187 -11.60 17.84 -7.48
C GLU A 187 -12.47 16.57 -7.49
N ALA A 188 -11.85 15.39 -7.46
CA ALA A 188 -12.55 14.11 -7.39
C ALA A 188 -13.36 13.98 -6.09
N ALA A 189 -12.80 14.38 -4.95
CA ALA A 189 -13.51 14.41 -3.67
C ALA A 189 -14.76 15.31 -3.75
N ALA A 190 -14.62 16.52 -4.31
CA ALA A 190 -15.73 17.45 -4.48
C ALA A 190 -16.82 16.88 -5.42
N ALA A 191 -16.43 16.26 -6.53
CA ALA A 191 -17.36 15.61 -7.47
C ALA A 191 -18.11 14.42 -6.83
N GLN A 192 -17.46 13.71 -5.90
CA GLN A 192 -18.06 12.65 -5.10
C GLN A 192 -18.99 13.17 -3.99
N GLY A 193 -19.03 14.47 -3.74
CA GLY A 193 -19.77 15.06 -2.60
C GLY A 193 -19.13 14.77 -1.24
N THR A 194 -17.82 14.50 -1.20
CA THR A 194 -17.05 14.26 0.03
C THR A 194 -15.90 15.27 0.17
N ALA A 195 -15.20 15.21 1.30
CA ALA A 195 -13.99 16.00 1.54
C ALA A 195 -12.91 15.14 2.20
N ILE A 196 -11.67 15.33 1.74
CA ILE A 196 -10.47 14.86 2.41
C ILE A 196 -10.22 15.79 3.61
N GLN A 197 -10.17 15.23 4.81
CA GLN A 197 -9.92 15.96 6.06
C GLN A 197 -8.53 15.63 6.59
N GLN A 198 -8.07 16.48 7.50
CA GLN A 198 -6.79 16.27 8.17
C GLN A 198 -6.82 14.91 8.91
N ARG A 199 -5.72 14.14 8.79
CA ARG A 199 -5.54 12.79 9.39
C ARG A 199 -6.42 11.68 8.82
N ASP A 200 -7.03 11.89 7.66
CA ASP A 200 -7.70 10.83 6.94
C ASP A 200 -6.72 9.78 6.45
N ILE A 201 -7.09 8.52 6.60
CA ILE A 201 -6.50 7.41 5.87
C ILE A 201 -7.01 7.52 4.42
N LEU A 202 -6.11 7.79 3.48
CA LEU A 202 -6.46 8.13 2.10
C LEU A 202 -6.38 6.89 1.22
N LEU A 203 -7.52 6.44 0.70
CA LEU A 203 -7.63 5.37 -0.28
C LEU A 203 -7.84 5.97 -1.67
N VAL A 204 -7.04 5.59 -2.65
CA VAL A 204 -7.16 6.06 -4.03
C VAL A 204 -7.36 4.87 -4.96
N ARG A 205 -8.50 4.84 -5.65
CA ARG A 205 -8.79 3.82 -6.66
C ARG A 205 -8.43 4.33 -8.06
N THR A 206 -7.62 3.55 -8.75
CA THR A 206 -7.13 3.75 -10.11
C THR A 206 -7.65 2.69 -11.09
N GLY A 207 -8.19 1.57 -10.58
CA GLY A 207 -8.63 0.41 -11.33
C GLY A 207 -7.51 -0.52 -11.81
N TRP A 208 -6.27 -0.27 -11.38
CA TRP A 208 -5.07 -0.92 -11.91
C TRP A 208 -4.95 -2.40 -11.52
N ILE A 209 -4.97 -2.73 -10.23
CA ILE A 209 -4.94 -4.14 -9.78
C ILE A 209 -6.14 -4.94 -10.31
N PRO A 210 -7.38 -4.44 -10.31
CA PRO A 210 -8.48 -5.12 -10.98
C PRO A 210 -8.24 -5.39 -12.48
N SER A 211 -7.41 -4.58 -13.16
CA SER A 211 -7.08 -4.80 -14.58
C SER A 211 -6.22 -6.05 -14.80
N TRP A 212 -5.35 -6.40 -13.85
CA TRP A 212 -4.54 -7.63 -13.89
C TRP A 212 -5.39 -8.88 -14.14
N TYR A 213 -6.53 -8.99 -13.44
CA TYR A 213 -7.43 -10.14 -13.55
C TYR A 213 -8.30 -10.13 -14.82
N ARG A 214 -8.18 -9.09 -15.66
CA ARG A 214 -8.92 -8.93 -16.93
C ARG A 214 -8.02 -8.97 -18.16
N THR A 215 -6.70 -9.02 -17.99
CA THR A 215 -5.70 -9.03 -19.06
C THR A 215 -4.74 -10.21 -18.88
N THR A 216 -3.91 -10.50 -19.88
CA THR A 216 -2.80 -11.45 -19.66
C THR A 216 -1.64 -10.77 -18.92
N PRO A 217 -0.73 -11.54 -18.27
CA PRO A 217 0.47 -10.98 -17.68
C PRO A 217 1.34 -10.20 -18.69
N GLU A 218 1.45 -10.69 -19.92
CA GLU A 218 2.21 -10.02 -20.98
C GLU A 218 1.62 -8.65 -21.31
N GLU A 219 0.29 -8.55 -21.47
CA GLU A 219 -0.40 -7.30 -21.73
C GLU A 219 -0.28 -6.31 -20.57
N PHE A 220 -0.37 -6.81 -19.34
CA PHE A 220 -0.26 -5.98 -18.14
C PHE A 220 1.14 -5.36 -18.02
N TYR A 221 2.19 -6.17 -18.19
CA TYR A 221 3.59 -5.72 -18.04
C TYR A 221 4.19 -5.06 -19.29
N ASP A 222 3.57 -5.16 -20.47
CA ASP A 222 4.06 -4.47 -21.67
C ASP A 222 4.10 -2.95 -21.45
N GLY A 223 5.28 -2.32 -21.57
CA GLY A 223 5.44 -0.91 -21.27
C GLY A 223 5.05 -0.52 -19.82
N PHE A 224 5.27 -1.40 -18.84
CA PHE A 224 4.91 -1.21 -17.44
C PHE A 224 5.29 0.18 -16.91
N ASN A 225 4.26 0.97 -16.62
CA ASN A 225 4.30 2.25 -15.91
C ASN A 225 2.91 2.46 -15.33
N GLU A 226 2.78 2.32 -14.02
CA GLU A 226 1.50 2.41 -13.33
C GLU A 226 0.96 3.84 -13.37
N PRO A 227 -0.36 4.04 -13.42
CA PRO A 227 -0.97 5.33 -13.14
C PRO A 227 -0.81 5.69 -11.67
N GLY A 228 -0.78 6.98 -11.34
CA GLY A 228 -0.71 7.34 -9.93
C GLY A 228 -0.44 8.81 -9.65
N LEU A 229 -0.28 9.08 -8.36
CA LEU A 229 0.22 10.35 -7.88
C LEU A 229 1.59 10.64 -8.47
N THR A 230 1.81 11.89 -8.86
CA THR A 230 3.09 12.34 -9.42
C THR A 230 3.78 13.31 -8.50
N TYR A 231 5.10 13.21 -8.40
CA TYR A 231 5.87 14.08 -7.53
C TYR A 231 5.74 15.56 -7.90
N SER A 232 5.35 16.34 -6.90
CA SER A 232 5.58 17.78 -6.84
C SER A 232 5.86 18.15 -5.39
N ARG A 233 6.59 19.24 -5.17
CA ARG A 233 6.86 19.72 -3.82
C ARG A 233 5.55 20.07 -3.11
N GLU A 234 4.63 20.69 -3.84
CA GLU A 234 3.31 21.11 -3.36
C GLU A 234 2.46 19.93 -2.91
N LEU A 235 2.51 18.79 -3.63
CA LEU A 235 1.84 17.56 -3.20
C LEU A 235 2.39 17.09 -1.84
N VAL A 236 3.72 17.05 -1.70
CA VAL A 236 4.37 16.57 -0.48
C VAL A 236 4.07 17.50 0.70
N GLU A 237 4.08 18.82 0.47
CA GLU A 237 3.67 19.80 1.46
C GLU A 237 2.19 19.64 1.84
N TRP A 238 1.30 19.39 0.88
CA TRP A 238 -0.11 19.09 1.15
C TRP A 238 -0.29 17.83 2.00
N PHE A 239 0.42 16.73 1.71
CA PHE A 239 0.39 15.53 2.56
C PHE A 239 0.82 15.82 4.00
N ARG A 240 1.87 16.64 4.17
CA ARG A 240 2.37 17.05 5.48
C ARG A 240 1.34 17.89 6.23
N ASP A 241 0.75 18.88 5.57
CA ASP A 241 -0.18 19.84 6.18
C ASP A 241 -1.54 19.19 6.50
N MET A 242 -1.99 18.25 5.65
CA MET A 242 -3.14 17.40 5.90
C MET A 242 -2.86 16.27 6.91
N GLU A 243 -1.62 16.13 7.38
CA GLU A 243 -1.20 15.11 8.35
C GLU A 243 -1.65 13.69 7.93
N ILE A 244 -1.58 13.39 6.62
CA ILE A 244 -2.07 12.11 6.07
C ILE A 244 -1.20 10.97 6.64
N PRO A 245 -1.77 10.01 7.39
CA PRO A 245 -1.02 8.97 8.07
C PRO A 245 -0.73 7.77 7.18
N ASN A 246 -1.61 7.48 6.22
CA ASN A 246 -1.52 6.29 5.38
C ASN A 246 -2.12 6.59 3.99
N LEU A 247 -1.35 6.29 2.95
CA LEU A 247 -1.79 6.27 1.56
C LEU A 247 -2.00 4.81 1.13
N ILE A 248 -3.18 4.52 0.61
CA ILE A 248 -3.56 3.20 0.12
C ILE A 248 -3.98 3.33 -1.33
N THR A 249 -3.47 2.48 -2.20
CA THR A 249 -3.92 2.40 -3.60
C THR A 249 -4.15 0.97 -4.03
N ASP A 250 -4.90 0.83 -5.12
CA ASP A 250 -5.01 -0.40 -5.89
C ASP A 250 -3.95 -0.47 -7.01
N THR A 251 -2.75 0.06 -6.74
CA THR A 251 -1.56 -0.07 -7.60
C THR A 251 -0.47 -0.85 -6.86
N ILE A 252 0.52 -1.37 -7.58
CA ILE A 252 1.68 -2.07 -7.02
C ILE A 252 2.63 -1.10 -6.31
N ALA A 253 2.65 0.20 -6.68
CA ALA A 253 3.63 1.16 -6.16
C ALA A 253 3.08 2.48 -5.58
N ASN A 254 1.78 2.62 -5.27
CA ASN A 254 1.13 3.86 -4.78
C ASN A 254 1.25 5.16 -5.62
N GLU A 255 2.14 5.23 -6.60
CA GLU A 255 2.47 6.39 -7.42
C GLU A 255 2.70 6.00 -8.89
N VAL A 256 2.84 7.00 -9.76
CA VAL A 256 3.32 6.76 -11.12
C VAL A 256 4.72 6.14 -11.07
N THR A 257 4.94 5.01 -11.75
CA THR A 257 6.19 4.24 -11.61
C THR A 257 7.43 5.07 -11.94
N TYR A 258 7.38 5.79 -13.06
CA TYR A 258 8.42 6.70 -13.50
C TYR A 258 7.86 8.11 -13.62
N ASP A 259 8.42 9.06 -12.88
CA ASP A 259 8.03 10.46 -12.98
C ASP A 259 8.28 10.97 -14.42
N PRO A 260 7.24 11.45 -15.14
CA PRO A 260 7.38 11.80 -16.55
C PRO A 260 8.26 13.03 -16.79
N LYS A 261 8.52 13.85 -15.76
CA LYS A 261 9.33 15.07 -15.88
C LYS A 261 10.81 14.79 -15.69
N SER A 262 11.16 14.02 -14.66
CA SER A 262 12.55 13.74 -14.27
C SER A 262 13.06 12.37 -14.74
N GLY A 263 12.16 11.44 -15.05
CA GLY A 263 12.49 10.03 -15.33
C GLY A 263 12.88 9.23 -14.09
N VAL A 264 12.82 9.82 -12.89
CA VAL A 264 13.14 9.13 -11.64
C VAL A 264 12.04 8.13 -11.30
N ALA A 265 12.43 6.93 -10.90
CA ALA A 265 11.51 5.92 -10.43
C ALA A 265 11.13 6.17 -8.97
N LEU A 266 9.83 6.09 -8.67
CA LEU A 266 9.26 6.11 -7.33
C LEU A 266 9.70 7.27 -6.39
N PRO A 267 9.69 8.54 -6.84
CA PRO A 267 10.05 9.67 -5.98
C PRO A 267 9.12 9.87 -4.77
N LEU A 268 7.83 9.56 -4.86
CA LEU A 268 6.90 9.73 -3.74
C LEU A 268 7.11 8.71 -2.62
N HIS A 269 7.64 7.52 -2.88
CA HIS A 269 8.09 6.63 -1.81
C HIS A 269 9.13 7.33 -0.94
N CYS A 270 10.13 7.96 -1.55
CA CYS A 270 11.11 8.69 -0.77
C CYS A 270 10.52 9.95 -0.11
N ALA A 271 9.68 10.71 -0.84
CA ALA A 271 9.15 11.98 -0.38
C ALA A 271 8.02 11.86 0.67
N LEU A 272 7.22 10.80 0.65
CA LEU A 272 6.11 10.58 1.56
C LEU A 272 6.49 9.58 2.67
N MET A 273 6.97 8.39 2.32
CA MET A 273 7.29 7.35 3.31
C MET A 273 8.57 7.68 4.09
N ARG A 274 9.70 7.86 3.40
CA ARG A 274 10.99 8.09 4.07
C ARG A 274 11.12 9.50 4.68
N ASN A 275 10.63 10.52 4.00
CA ASN A 275 10.77 11.91 4.45
C ASN A 275 9.69 12.33 5.46
N LEU A 276 8.43 12.00 5.21
CA LEU A 276 7.30 12.41 6.05
C LEU A 276 6.83 11.32 7.01
N GLY A 277 7.14 10.04 6.75
CA GLY A 277 6.69 8.92 7.58
C GLY A 277 5.27 8.47 7.27
N VAL A 278 4.78 8.76 6.05
CA VAL A 278 3.46 8.28 5.60
C VAL A 278 3.55 6.78 5.35
N ALA A 279 2.68 6.00 5.98
CA ALA A 279 2.62 4.57 5.72
C ALA A 279 2.05 4.31 4.32
N LEU A 280 2.65 3.38 3.60
CA LEU A 280 2.21 2.98 2.26
C LEU A 280 1.53 1.62 2.33
N THR A 281 0.38 1.52 1.68
CA THR A 281 -0.37 0.28 1.51
C THR A 281 -0.66 0.07 0.05
N GLU A 282 -0.09 -0.99 -0.50
CA GLU A 282 -0.14 -1.26 -1.93
C GLU A 282 -1.11 -2.41 -2.20
N MET A 283 -1.52 -2.51 -3.47
CA MET A 283 -2.27 -3.62 -4.01
C MET A 283 -3.61 -3.87 -3.30
N ALA A 284 -4.25 -2.83 -2.79
CA ALA A 284 -5.54 -2.98 -2.14
C ALA A 284 -6.64 -3.28 -3.19
N TRP A 285 -7.52 -4.21 -2.87
CA TRP A 285 -8.75 -4.45 -3.63
C TRP A 285 -9.80 -3.41 -3.26
N LEU A 286 -10.04 -2.45 -4.16
CA LEU A 286 -10.94 -1.31 -3.91
C LEU A 286 -12.25 -1.35 -4.70
N ASP A 287 -12.42 -2.28 -5.65
CA ASP A 287 -13.57 -2.29 -6.59
C ASP A 287 -14.91 -2.46 -5.88
N ASP A 288 -15.03 -3.42 -4.95
CA ASP A 288 -16.30 -3.69 -4.26
C ASP A 288 -16.70 -2.53 -3.33
N LEU A 289 -15.71 -1.96 -2.64
CA LEU A 289 -15.91 -0.77 -1.80
C LEU A 289 -16.34 0.42 -2.67
N ALA A 290 -15.67 0.65 -3.80
CA ALA A 290 -15.95 1.74 -4.71
C ALA A 290 -17.34 1.62 -5.37
N ALA A 291 -17.77 0.40 -5.73
CA ALA A 291 -19.11 0.15 -6.23
C ALA A 291 -20.15 0.51 -5.17
N ALA A 292 -19.97 0.02 -3.94
CA ALA A 292 -20.90 0.30 -2.85
C ALA A 292 -20.94 1.79 -2.45
N CYS A 293 -19.82 2.52 -2.57
CA CYS A 293 -19.77 3.98 -2.38
C CYS A 293 -20.46 4.74 -3.50
N ALA A 294 -20.36 4.28 -4.74
CA ALA A 294 -21.04 4.90 -5.87
C ALA A 294 -22.57 4.72 -5.81
N ASP A 295 -23.04 3.59 -5.30
CA ASP A 295 -24.46 3.27 -5.21
C ASP A 295 -25.22 4.15 -4.21
N ASP A 296 -24.57 4.61 -3.13
CA ASP A 296 -25.21 5.37 -2.06
C ASP A 296 -24.60 6.74 -1.77
N GLY A 297 -23.47 7.09 -2.39
CA GLY A 297 -22.78 8.37 -2.21
C GLY A 297 -21.94 8.48 -0.92
N GLU A 298 -21.76 7.41 -0.14
CA GLU A 298 -21.05 7.46 1.16
C GLU A 298 -19.58 7.03 1.02
N TRP A 299 -18.68 7.99 0.79
CA TRP A 299 -17.26 7.75 0.48
C TRP A 299 -16.32 7.66 1.69
N THR A 300 -16.88 7.60 2.90
CA THR A 300 -16.12 7.69 4.16
C THR A 300 -16.55 6.60 5.12
N PHE A 301 -15.60 6.09 5.91
CA PHE A 301 -15.81 4.87 6.69
C PHE A 301 -14.81 4.74 7.85
N LEU A 302 -15.04 3.75 8.72
CA LEU A 302 -13.98 3.26 9.59
C LEU A 302 -13.06 2.35 8.78
N TYR A 303 -11.78 2.67 8.75
CA TYR A 303 -10.72 1.79 8.28
C TYR A 303 -10.02 1.14 9.47
N ALA A 304 -9.71 -0.15 9.38
CA ALA A 304 -8.91 -0.88 10.35
C ALA A 304 -7.99 -1.89 9.65
N ALA A 305 -6.69 -1.88 10.00
CA ALA A 305 -5.73 -2.85 9.50
C ALA A 305 -4.61 -3.09 10.52
N ALA A 306 -3.99 -4.26 10.43
CA ALA A 306 -2.74 -4.56 11.11
C ALA A 306 -1.96 -5.57 10.25
N PRO A 307 -0.79 -5.20 9.70
CA PRO A 307 0.03 -6.16 8.96
C PRO A 307 0.55 -7.28 9.88
N LEU A 308 1.03 -8.38 9.28
CA LEU A 308 1.64 -9.46 10.05
C LEU A 308 2.83 -8.95 10.88
N LYS A 309 2.97 -9.48 12.10
CA LYS A 309 4.06 -9.15 13.04
C LYS A 309 5.37 -9.84 12.64
N VAL A 310 5.98 -9.39 11.55
CA VAL A 310 7.25 -9.92 11.06
C VAL A 310 8.41 -9.14 11.68
N VAL A 311 9.15 -9.81 12.56
CA VAL A 311 10.35 -9.24 13.20
C VAL A 311 11.38 -8.87 12.14
N LYS A 312 11.88 -7.62 12.18
CA LYS A 312 12.84 -7.07 11.22
C LYS A 312 12.38 -7.14 9.74
N GLY A 313 11.07 -7.26 9.51
CA GLY A 313 10.48 -7.28 8.16
C GLY A 313 10.49 -5.91 7.50
N THR A 314 10.71 -5.89 6.19
CA THR A 314 10.69 -4.67 5.35
C THR A 314 9.29 -4.26 4.92
N GLY A 315 8.29 -5.03 5.31
CA GLY A 315 6.87 -4.90 5.02
C GLY A 315 6.19 -6.20 5.44
N ALA A 316 4.87 -6.28 5.28
CA ALA A 316 4.15 -7.52 5.51
C ALA A 316 2.76 -7.49 4.85
N PRO A 317 2.24 -8.66 4.44
CA PRO A 317 0.86 -8.79 3.99
C PRO A 317 -0.13 -8.34 5.06
N VAL A 318 -1.28 -7.85 4.60
CA VAL A 318 -2.38 -7.38 5.44
C VAL A 318 -3.71 -7.64 4.76
N ASN A 319 -4.76 -7.90 5.57
CA ASN A 319 -6.14 -7.81 5.11
C ASN A 319 -6.84 -6.62 5.77
N PRO A 320 -6.83 -5.43 5.15
CA PRO A 320 -7.53 -4.29 5.69
C PRO A 320 -9.02 -4.53 5.69
N ILE A 321 -9.69 -4.05 6.74
CA ILE A 321 -11.13 -4.13 6.90
C ILE A 321 -11.69 -2.71 6.91
N VAL A 322 -12.70 -2.49 6.09
CA VAL A 322 -13.51 -1.27 6.08
C VAL A 322 -14.90 -1.57 6.60
N ILE A 323 -15.41 -0.69 7.46
CA ILE A 323 -16.78 -0.75 8.01
C ILE A 323 -17.51 0.55 7.69
N ARG A 324 -18.61 0.44 6.93
CA ARG A 324 -19.51 1.53 6.51
C ARG A 324 -20.84 1.50 7.23
#